data_AF-A0A2Z4GEJ6-F1
#
_entry.id   AF-A0A2Z4GEJ6-F1
#
_cell.length_a   1.000
_cell.length_b   1.000
_cell.length_c   1.000
_cell.angle_alpha   90.00
_cell.angle_beta   90.00
_cell.angle_gamma   90.00
#
_symmetry.space_group_name_H-M   'P 1'
#
loop_
_entity.id
_entity.type
_entity.pdbx_description
1 polymer ?
#
loop_
_entity_poly.entity_id
_entity_poly.type
_entity_poly.pdbx_seq_one_letter_code
_entity_poly.pdbx_strand_id
1 'polypeptide(L)'
;MAKSEKILTLHPEGKNGVNIDVEKYNTLKNYILMALKERGDIAFSHLFEEAKNELQPSFEGKVGWYFVSVKLDLEARGIIERISNKSPQVIRLKK
;
A
#
# COMPACT_ATOMS: atom_id res chain seq x y z
N MET A 1 10.10 -25.57 -10.32
CA MET A 1 9.06 -24.54 -10.14
C MET A 1 9.35 -23.82 -8.84
N ALA A 2 9.87 -22.60 -8.89
CA ALA A 2 10.08 -21.81 -7.68
C ALA A 2 8.71 -21.47 -7.08
N LYS A 3 8.47 -21.87 -5.82
CA LYS A 3 7.30 -21.41 -5.07
C LYS A 3 7.47 -19.91 -4.87
N SER A 4 6.67 -19.10 -5.54
CA SER A 4 6.54 -17.67 -5.21
C SER A 4 6.11 -17.58 -3.75
N GLU A 5 6.95 -16.98 -2.91
CA GLU A 5 6.63 -16.74 -1.51
C GLU A 5 5.42 -15.82 -1.44
N LYS A 6 4.46 -16.14 -0.56
CA LYS A 6 3.24 -15.35 -0.38
C LYS A 6 3.15 -14.83 1.04
N ILE A 7 2.60 -13.63 1.17
CA ILE A 7 2.30 -13.00 2.44
C ILE A 7 0.79 -12.86 2.58
N LEU A 8 0.26 -13.26 3.74
CA LEU A 8 -1.11 -12.96 4.14
C LEU A 8 -1.14 -11.55 4.73
N THR A 9 -1.90 -10.65 4.09
CA THR A 9 -2.06 -9.29 4.60
C THR A 9 -2.98 -9.25 5.83
N LEU A 10 -2.94 -8.14 6.56
CA LEU A 10 -3.85 -7.80 7.64
C LEU A 10 -4.81 -6.70 7.19
N HIS A 11 -5.97 -6.63 7.84
CA HIS A 11 -6.92 -5.54 7.65
C HIS A 11 -7.11 -4.80 8.98
N PRO A 12 -7.12 -3.45 9.02
CA PRO A 12 -7.15 -2.69 10.27
C PRO A 12 -8.45 -2.92 11.05
N GLU A 13 -9.55 -3.23 10.36
CA GLU A 13 -10.84 -3.60 10.96
C GLU A 13 -10.94 -5.08 11.39
N GLY A 14 -9.84 -5.85 11.40
CA GLY A 14 -9.86 -7.28 11.77
C GLY A 14 -10.50 -8.20 10.73
N LYS A 15 -10.76 -7.71 9.52
CA LYS A 15 -11.23 -8.51 8.38
C LYS A 15 -10.12 -9.43 7.86
N ASN A 16 -10.52 -10.46 7.10
CA ASN A 16 -9.57 -11.32 6.39
C ASN A 16 -8.76 -10.50 5.40
N GLY A 17 -7.44 -10.60 5.47
CA GLY A 17 -6.57 -10.10 4.42
C GLY A 17 -6.50 -11.05 3.23
N VAL A 18 -5.59 -10.75 2.31
CA VAL A 18 -5.42 -11.44 1.04
C VAL A 18 -4.01 -12.00 0.96
N ASN A 19 -3.86 -13.15 0.30
CA ASN A 19 -2.55 -13.71 -0.01
C ASN A 19 -1.98 -13.03 -1.26
N ILE A 20 -0.88 -12.33 -1.11
CA ILE A 20 -0.18 -11.60 -2.19
C ILE A 20 1.22 -12.19 -2.35
N ASP A 21 1.72 -12.29 -3.57
CA ASP A 21 3.13 -12.63 -3.81
C ASP A 21 4.04 -11.59 -3.13
N VAL A 22 5.05 -12.06 -2.41
CA VAL A 22 5.96 -11.22 -1.60
C VAL A 22 6.62 -10.14 -2.46
N GLU A 23 6.98 -10.45 -3.70
CA GLU A 23 7.55 -9.49 -4.65
C GLU A 23 6.56 -8.35 -4.98
N LYS A 24 5.30 -8.68 -5.30
CA LYS A 24 4.24 -7.71 -5.59
C LYS A 24 3.95 -6.84 -4.37
N TYR A 25 3.87 -7.45 -3.19
CA TYR A 25 3.68 -6.75 -1.93
C TYR A 25 4.83 -5.79 -1.65
N ASN A 26 6.09 -6.24 -1.79
CA ASN A 26 7.27 -5.43 -1.51
C ASN A 26 7.40 -4.25 -2.48
N THR A 27 7.12 -4.44 -3.78
CA THR A 27 7.12 -3.33 -4.75
C THR A 27 6.19 -2.21 -4.32
N LEU A 28 4.93 -2.55 -3.99
CA LEU A 28 3.93 -1.56 -3.59
C LEU A 28 4.22 -0.97 -2.21
N LYS A 29 4.66 -1.79 -1.25
CA LYS A 29 5.06 -1.33 0.09
C LYS A 29 6.21 -0.34 -0.02
N ASN A 30 7.27 -0.68 -0.74
CA ASN A 30 8.43 0.18 -0.89
C ASN A 30 8.06 1.49 -1.59
N TYR A 31 7.23 1.43 -2.62
CA TYR A 31 6.71 2.63 -3.29
C TYR A 31 6.01 3.57 -2.31
N ILE A 32 5.07 3.06 -1.50
CA ILE A 32 4.36 3.85 -0.49
C ILE A 32 5.32 4.43 0.53
N LEU A 33 6.20 3.61 1.11
CA LEU A 33 7.10 4.04 2.17
C LEU A 33 8.13 5.07 1.66
N MET A 34 8.63 4.92 0.44
CA MET A 34 9.52 5.91 -0.18
C MET A 34 8.81 7.24 -0.38
N ALA A 35 7.62 7.23 -0.98
CA ALA A 35 6.85 8.45 -1.20
C ALA A 35 6.54 9.19 0.12
N LEU A 36 6.18 8.45 1.18
CA LEU A 36 5.93 9.03 2.51
C LEU A 36 7.22 9.50 3.20
N LYS A 37 8.36 8.84 2.96
CA LYS A 37 9.65 9.27 3.51
C LYS A 37 10.15 10.56 2.85
N GLU A 38 9.94 10.70 1.54
CA GLU A 38 10.38 11.87 0.78
C GLU A 38 9.46 13.07 0.95
N ARG A 39 8.14 12.85 0.93
CA ARG A 39 7.13 13.93 0.92
C ARG A 39 6.48 14.15 2.30
N GLY A 40 6.61 13.20 3.22
CA GLY A 40 5.91 13.23 4.50
C GLY A 40 4.44 12.87 4.35
N ASP A 41 3.57 13.86 4.56
CA ASP A 41 2.13 13.71 4.52
C ASP A 41 1.63 13.83 3.07
N ILE A 42 1.02 12.78 2.50
CA ILE A 42 0.54 12.77 1.12
C ILE A 42 -0.94 12.36 1.03
N ALA A 43 -1.66 13.00 0.11
CA ALA A 43 -3.02 12.58 -0.23
C ALA A 43 -3.00 11.17 -0.83
N PHE A 44 -3.78 10.25 -0.27
CA PHE A 44 -3.89 8.88 -0.74
C PHE A 44 -4.30 8.81 -2.21
N SER A 45 -5.23 9.67 -2.64
CA SER A 45 -5.68 9.72 -4.04
C SER A 45 -4.55 10.09 -5.00
N HIS A 46 -3.64 10.97 -4.58
CA HIS A 46 -2.49 11.36 -5.40
C HIS A 46 -1.53 10.19 -5.56
N LEU A 47 -1.14 9.59 -4.43
CA LEU A 47 -0.23 8.44 -4.44
C LEU A 47 -0.81 7.23 -5.18
N PHE A 48 -2.13 7.02 -5.09
CA PHE A 48 -2.84 5.95 -5.77
C PHE A 48 -2.82 6.11 -7.30
N GLU A 49 -3.04 7.32 -7.80
CA GLU A 49 -2.98 7.58 -9.24
C GLU A 49 -1.54 7.58 -9.76
N GLU A 50 -0.57 8.11 -9.02
CA GLU A 50 0.86 7.98 -9.33
C GLU A 50 1.26 6.49 -9.46
N ALA A 51 0.93 5.67 -8.46
CA ALA A 51 1.22 4.24 -8.47
C ALA A 51 0.55 3.51 -9.65
N LYS A 52 -0.71 3.86 -9.97
CA LYS A 52 -1.39 3.28 -11.14
C LYS A 52 -0.72 3.66 -12.45
N ASN A 53 -0.30 4.91 -12.62
CA ASN A 53 0.33 5.34 -13.86
C ASN A 53 1.74 4.75 -14.03
N GLU A 54 2.51 4.67 -12.94
CA GLU A 54 3.91 4.24 -12.98
C GLU A 54 4.07 2.71 -12.95
N LEU A 55 3.28 2.00 -12.15
CA LEU A 55 3.48 0.57 -11.91
C LEU A 55 2.62 -0.31 -12.82
N GLN A 56 1.43 0.14 -13.23
CA GLN A 56 0.49 -0.70 -13.99
C GLN A 56 1.06 -1.29 -15.29
N PRO A 57 1.93 -0.60 -16.07
CA PRO A 57 2.52 -1.17 -17.28
C PRO A 57 3.43 -2.39 -17.04
N SER A 58 4.07 -2.48 -15.88
CA SER A 58 5.03 -3.54 -15.54
C SER A 58 4.52 -4.49 -14.45
N PHE A 59 3.32 -4.26 -13.94
CA PHE A 59 2.75 -5.01 -12.83
C PHE A 59 1.70 -6.01 -13.31
N GLU A 60 1.89 -7.28 -12.95
CA GLU A 60 0.92 -8.33 -13.25
C GLU A 60 -0.26 -8.30 -12.27
N GLY A 61 -1.38 -7.77 -12.74
CA GLY A 61 -2.64 -7.65 -12.00
C GLY A 61 -3.10 -6.20 -11.89
N LYS A 62 -4.20 -5.97 -11.15
CA LYS A 62 -4.77 -4.63 -10.98
C LYS A 62 -4.06 -3.88 -9.86
N VAL A 63 -3.13 -2.98 -10.19
CA VAL A 63 -2.34 -2.21 -9.20
C VAL A 63 -3.22 -1.59 -8.14
N GLY A 64 -4.35 -0.98 -8.53
CA GLY A 64 -5.25 -0.33 -7.57
C GLY A 64 -5.77 -1.27 -6.48
N TRP A 65 -6.11 -2.52 -6.80
CA TRP A 65 -6.61 -3.49 -5.80
C TRP A 65 -5.50 -3.93 -4.85
N TYR A 66 -4.31 -4.25 -5.38
CA TYR A 66 -3.17 -4.62 -4.55
C TYR A 66 -2.69 -3.43 -3.71
N PHE A 67 -2.67 -2.23 -4.26
CA PHE A 67 -2.25 -1.01 -3.58
C PHE A 67 -3.13 -0.73 -2.36
N VAL A 68 -4.46 -0.80 -2.52
CA VAL A 68 -5.40 -0.65 -1.39
C VAL A 68 -5.15 -1.74 -0.34
N SER A 69 -4.95 -2.99 -0.76
CA SER A 69 -4.71 -4.11 0.15
C SER A 69 -3.42 -3.95 0.95
N VAL A 70 -2.33 -3.52 0.30
CA VAL A 70 -1.03 -3.23 0.94
C VAL A 70 -1.16 -2.04 1.87
N LYS A 71 -1.84 -0.98 1.46
CA LYS A 71 -2.08 0.20 2.30
C LYS A 71 -2.84 -0.17 3.59
N LEU A 72 -3.89 -0.99 3.50
CA LEU A 72 -4.62 -1.48 4.66
C LEU A 72 -3.74 -2.35 5.57
N ASP A 73 -2.90 -3.20 4.99
CA ASP A 73 -1.93 -4.00 5.75
C ASP A 73 -0.94 -3.11 6.51
N LEU A 74 -0.39 -2.08 5.87
CA LEU A 74 0.52 -1.13 6.51
C LEU A 74 -0.16 -0.35 7.65
N GLU A 75 -1.45 0.00 7.49
CA GLU A 75 -2.25 0.60 8.57
C GLU A 75 -2.46 -0.38 9.73
N ALA A 76 -2.84 -1.62 9.42
CA ALA A 76 -3.07 -2.67 10.42
C ALA A 76 -1.81 -3.01 11.21
N ARG A 77 -0.64 -2.97 10.55
CA ARG A 77 0.68 -3.16 11.17
C ARG A 77 1.19 -1.93 11.90
N GLY A 78 0.50 -0.79 11.81
CA GLY A 78 0.92 0.47 12.43
C GLY A 78 2.18 1.07 11.80
N ILE A 79 2.44 0.81 10.52
CA ILE A 79 3.57 1.41 9.78
C ILE A 79 3.18 2.79 9.24
N ILE A 80 1.93 2.91 8.78
CA ILE A 80 1.36 4.17 8.32
C ILE A 80 0.08 4.46 9.09
N GLU A 81 -0.32 5.73 9.12
CA GLU A 81 -1.58 6.15 9.71
C GLU A 81 -2.30 7.18 8.83
N ARG A 82 -3.61 7.26 8.99
CA ARG A 82 -4.45 8.28 8.35
C ARG A 82 -4.46 9.51 9.24
N ILE A 83 -4.37 10.68 8.62
CA ILE A 83 -4.59 11.94 9.32
C ILE A 83 -6.09 12.20 9.40
N SER A 84 -6.63 12.20 10.63
CA SER A 84 -8.04 12.51 10.87
C SER A 84 -8.40 13.92 10.37
N ASN A 85 -9.66 14.10 9.95
CA ASN A 85 -10.22 15.39 9.54
C ASN A 85 -9.58 16.04 8.30
N LYS A 86 -9.00 15.25 7.38
CA LYS A 86 -8.54 15.72 6.07
C LYS A 86 -9.29 15.02 4.93
N SER A 87 -9.83 15.84 4.02
CA SER A 87 -10.45 15.42 2.76
C SER A 87 -9.74 16.15 1.61
N PRO A 88 -9.13 15.44 0.64
CA PRO A 88 -9.03 13.98 0.53
C PRO A 88 -8.22 13.33 1.68
N GLN A 89 -8.38 12.02 1.86
CA GLN A 89 -7.66 11.26 2.88
C GLN A 89 -6.15 11.45 2.73
N VAL A 90 -5.48 11.87 3.80
CA VAL A 90 -4.03 12.02 3.86
C VAL A 90 -3.45 10.90 4.71
N ILE A 91 -2.35 10.32 4.25
CA ILE A 91 -1.60 9.27 4.96
C ILE A 91 -0.18 9.75 5.25
N ARG A 92 0.40 9.23 6.34
CA ARG A 92 1.77 9.50 6.77
C ARG A 92 2.43 8.28 7.41
N LEU A 93 3.75 8.30 7.52
CA LEU A 93 4.47 7.32 8.35
C LEU A 93 4.08 7.49 9.81
N LYS A 94 3.81 6.38 10.49
CA LYS A 94 3.56 6.39 11.93
C LYS A 94 4.88 6.65 12.66
N LYS A 95 4.86 7.59 13.61
CA LYS A 95 6.00 7.93 14.46
C LYS A 95 6.09 7.01 15.68
#